data_AF-A0A4R4KBS1-F1
#
_entry.id   AF-A0A4R4KBS1-F1
#
_cell.length_a   1.000
_cell.length_b   1.000
_cell.length_c   1.000
_cell.angle_alpha   90.00
_cell.angle_beta   90.00
_cell.angle_gamma   90.00
#
_symmetry.space_group_name_H-M   'P 1'
#
loop_
_entity.id
_entity.type
_entity.pdbx_description
1 polymer ?
#
loop_
_entity_poly.entity_id
_entity_poly.type
_entity_poly.pdbx_seq_one_letter_code
_entity_poly.pdbx_strand_id
1 'polypeptide(L)'
;MAQKLLIAFVFICLLVQCKKEEKDEPVPEPAGCLMIGETINDLPYRLYEYAENNQLFRIQQYQSEAPNKLEKRFSFDYDLDGRVATFRETNLLSPFINYQYELIYSSESTLDTIRKYQVFNSGPRLIETYILTYDAQKRITTYAWGENYWRYEYDDAGNLTKWFAKITSVINQEILVAEYDNYDEKENIYSDVYPAQLINLVAGGGSSKANPGSFKFYLGTPTPSQTGIVTYEYNEKNFPTQASTTIFRPTGGATTQVYKFEYECL
;
A
#
# COMPACT_ATOMS: atom_id res chain seq x y z
N MET A 1 -7.28 0.07 -74.60
CA MET A 1 -6.52 1.21 -74.05
C MET A 1 -7.49 2.32 -73.64
N ALA A 2 -8.35 1.98 -72.69
CA ALA A 2 -9.21 2.89 -71.95
C ALA A 2 -9.02 2.50 -70.49
N GLN A 3 -8.39 3.38 -69.73
CA GLN A 3 -8.60 3.56 -68.29
C GLN A 3 -8.56 2.26 -67.45
N LYS A 4 -7.41 1.75 -66.96
CA LYS A 4 -6.47 2.44 -66.05
C LYS A 4 -7.12 3.42 -65.05
N LEU A 5 -8.40 3.20 -64.72
CA LEU A 5 -9.15 4.00 -63.74
C LEU A 5 -9.94 3.13 -62.74
N LEU A 6 -9.58 1.85 -62.60
CA LEU A 6 -10.20 0.95 -61.60
C LEU A 6 -9.21 0.38 -60.56
N ILE A 7 -7.92 0.73 -60.65
CA ILE A 7 -6.88 0.27 -59.71
C ILE A 7 -6.42 1.40 -58.75
N ALA A 8 -6.96 2.61 -58.91
CA ALA A 8 -6.68 3.74 -58.03
C ALA A 8 -7.77 4.03 -56.97
N PHE A 9 -8.87 3.27 -56.94
CA PHE A 9 -10.01 3.55 -56.03
C PHE A 9 -10.31 2.44 -55.00
N VAL A 10 -9.65 1.29 -55.07
CA VAL A 10 -9.79 0.23 -54.04
C VAL A 10 -8.61 0.22 -53.06
N PHE A 11 -7.51 0.92 -53.37
CA PHE A 11 -6.33 1.03 -52.50
C PHE A 11 -6.34 2.25 -51.54
N ILE A 12 -7.40 3.08 -51.56
CA ILE A 12 -7.57 4.24 -50.64
C ILE A 12 -8.47 3.90 -49.44
N CYS A 13 -9.11 2.73 -49.40
CA CYS A 13 -9.84 2.26 -48.21
C CYS A 13 -8.95 1.57 -47.14
N LEU A 14 -7.63 1.54 -47.33
CA LEU A 14 -6.66 0.98 -46.37
C LEU A 14 -5.88 2.03 -45.57
N LEU A 15 -6.23 3.33 -45.67
CA LEU A 15 -5.56 4.41 -44.94
C LEU A 15 -6.53 5.43 -44.32
N VAL A 16 -7.66 4.95 -43.78
CA VAL A 16 -8.40 5.70 -42.77
C VAL A 16 -8.29 4.93 -41.47
N GLN A 17 -7.29 5.35 -40.70
CA GLN A 17 -7.19 5.13 -39.26
C GLN A 17 -8.58 5.28 -38.64
N CYS A 18 -9.19 4.18 -38.21
CA CYS A 18 -10.05 4.23 -37.04
C CYS A 18 -9.16 4.59 -35.86
N LYS A 19 -8.87 5.88 -35.70
CA LYS A 19 -8.57 6.46 -34.40
C LYS A 19 -9.83 6.20 -33.60
N LYS A 20 -9.80 5.15 -32.78
CA LYS A 20 -10.78 5.00 -31.70
C LYS A 20 -10.62 6.30 -30.91
N GLU A 21 -11.66 7.13 -30.89
CA GLU A 21 -11.74 8.20 -29.91
C GLU A 21 -11.51 7.52 -28.56
N GLU A 22 -10.38 7.83 -27.92
CA GLU A 22 -10.30 7.83 -26.46
C GLU A 22 -11.43 8.76 -26.04
N LYS A 23 -12.60 8.17 -25.79
CA LYS A 23 -13.45 8.74 -24.76
C LYS A 23 -12.59 8.66 -23.52
N ASP A 24 -12.12 9.82 -23.08
CA ASP A 24 -11.98 10.11 -21.66
C ASP A 24 -13.34 9.76 -21.05
N GLU A 25 -13.53 8.47 -20.74
CA GLU A 25 -14.56 8.09 -19.78
C GLU A 25 -14.14 8.81 -18.51
N PRO A 26 -14.97 9.71 -17.95
CA PRO A 26 -14.63 10.36 -16.72
C PRO A 26 -14.38 9.26 -15.69
N VAL A 27 -13.13 9.20 -15.21
CA VAL A 27 -12.76 8.40 -14.04
C VAL A 27 -13.81 8.73 -12.99
N PRO A 28 -14.54 7.75 -12.44
CA PRO A 28 -15.60 8.03 -11.48
C PRO A 28 -15.02 8.93 -10.39
N GLU A 29 -15.61 10.12 -10.22
CA GLU A 29 -15.27 11.00 -9.12
C GLU A 29 -15.40 10.18 -7.83
N PRO A 30 -14.34 10.06 -7.02
CA PRO A 30 -14.51 9.47 -5.71
C PRO A 30 -15.44 10.40 -4.92
N ALA A 31 -16.69 9.98 -4.76
CA ALA A 31 -17.57 10.57 -3.76
C ALA A 31 -17.00 10.20 -2.39
N GLY A 32 -15.99 10.94 -1.94
CA GLY A 32 -15.18 10.59 -0.78
C GLY A 32 -14.20 11.69 -0.42
N CYS A 33 -13.70 11.64 0.81
CA CYS A 33 -12.65 12.54 1.25
C CYS A 33 -11.29 11.91 0.97
N LEU A 34 -10.35 12.68 0.42
CA LEU A 34 -8.99 12.26 0.17
C LEU A 34 -8.15 12.50 1.42
N MET A 35 -7.40 11.51 1.89
CA MET A 35 -6.41 11.72 2.95
C MET A 35 -5.27 12.56 2.39
N ILE A 36 -5.06 13.76 2.92
CA ILE A 36 -4.01 14.70 2.44
C ILE A 36 -2.79 14.72 3.36
N GLY A 37 -2.95 14.36 4.63
CA GLY A 37 -1.86 14.49 5.61
C GLY A 37 -1.97 13.57 6.82
N GLU A 38 -0.82 13.27 7.39
CA GLU A 38 -0.67 12.57 8.66
C GLU A 38 0.35 13.29 9.55
N THR A 39 0.06 13.38 10.84
CA THR A 39 1.02 13.83 11.85
C THR A 39 1.18 12.79 12.96
N ILE A 40 2.35 12.79 13.58
CA ILE A 40 2.69 12.01 14.77
C ILE A 40 3.07 13.00 15.87
N ASN A 41 2.33 13.02 16.97
CA ASN A 41 2.54 13.96 18.08
C ASN A 41 2.67 15.41 17.58
N ASP A 42 1.76 15.81 16.67
CA ASP A 42 1.71 17.12 16.01
C ASP A 42 2.93 17.46 15.13
N LEU A 43 3.81 16.50 14.85
CA LEU A 43 4.88 16.62 13.86
C LEU A 43 4.45 15.99 12.53
N PRO A 44 4.76 16.63 11.37
CA PRO A 44 4.46 16.05 10.07
C PRO A 44 5.05 14.65 9.93
N TYR A 45 4.24 13.70 9.46
CA TYR A 45 4.67 12.33 9.18
C TYR A 45 4.52 11.99 7.71
N ARG A 46 3.33 12.14 7.13
CA ARG A 46 3.11 11.90 5.70
C ARG A 46 2.29 13.00 5.05
N LEU A 47 2.60 13.30 3.80
CA LEU A 47 1.82 14.17 2.92
C LEU A 47 1.48 13.39 1.65
N TYR A 48 0.21 13.46 1.26
CA TYR A 48 -0.36 12.74 0.14
C TYR A 48 -0.67 13.72 -0.99
N GLU A 49 -0.17 13.44 -2.18
CA GLU A 49 -0.30 14.35 -3.32
C GLU A 49 -1.02 13.66 -4.47
N TYR A 50 -2.12 14.29 -4.89
CA TYR A 50 -3.05 13.76 -5.88
C TYR A 50 -2.96 14.56 -7.18
N ALA A 51 -3.14 13.87 -8.30
CA ALA A 51 -3.30 14.50 -9.60
C ALA A 51 -4.71 15.10 -9.72
N GLU A 52 -4.97 15.87 -10.78
CA GLU A 52 -6.28 16.51 -11.02
C GLU A 52 -7.45 15.51 -11.11
N ASN A 53 -7.16 14.27 -11.49
CA ASN A 53 -8.13 13.17 -11.53
C ASN A 53 -8.23 12.40 -10.19
N ASN A 54 -7.75 12.97 -9.09
CA ASN A 54 -7.72 12.37 -7.75
C ASN A 54 -6.90 11.08 -7.61
N GLN A 55 -6.00 10.78 -8.56
CA GLN A 55 -5.05 9.67 -8.39
C GLN A 55 -3.86 10.09 -7.53
N LEU A 56 -3.60 9.34 -6.46
CA LEU A 56 -2.46 9.54 -5.58
C LEU A 56 -1.15 9.20 -6.31
N PHE A 57 -0.37 10.19 -6.72
CA PHE A 57 0.86 9.96 -7.47
C PHE A 57 2.12 10.03 -6.59
N ARG A 58 2.00 10.58 -5.37
CA ARG A 58 3.15 10.71 -4.47
C ARG A 58 2.75 10.71 -2.98
N ILE A 59 3.56 10.02 -2.17
CA ILE A 59 3.56 10.15 -0.72
C ILE A 59 4.95 10.65 -0.29
N GLN A 60 4.99 11.72 0.48
CA GLN A 60 6.19 12.20 1.15
C GLN A 60 6.17 11.72 2.60
N GLN A 61 7.26 11.11 3.08
CA GLN A 61 7.38 10.67 4.46
C GLN A 61 8.52 11.42 5.16
N TYR A 62 8.19 12.05 6.29
CA TYR A 62 9.10 12.78 7.15
C TYR A 62 9.63 11.88 8.28
N GLN A 63 10.81 12.21 8.83
CA GLN A 63 11.33 11.55 10.02
C GLN A 63 10.43 11.83 11.22
N SER A 64 10.05 10.78 11.95
CA SER A 64 9.19 10.90 13.14
C SER A 64 9.82 11.66 14.32
N GLU A 65 11.16 11.71 14.37
CA GLU A 65 11.92 12.32 15.47
C GLU A 65 12.54 13.68 15.12
N ALA A 66 12.45 14.11 13.86
CA ALA A 66 13.05 15.35 13.39
C ALA A 66 12.03 16.18 12.59
N PRO A 67 11.67 17.39 13.05
CA PRO A 67 10.65 18.19 12.40
C PRO A 67 11.07 18.54 10.97
N ASN A 68 10.13 18.43 10.03
CA ASN A 68 10.25 18.88 8.65
C ASN A 68 11.41 18.26 7.86
N LYS A 69 11.95 17.12 8.31
CA LYS A 69 13.02 16.42 7.60
C LYS A 69 12.47 15.28 6.78
N LEU A 70 12.40 15.50 5.46
CA LEU A 70 11.90 14.51 4.51
C LEU A 70 12.86 13.31 4.43
N GLU A 71 12.34 12.13 4.77
CA GLU A 71 13.10 10.86 4.83
C GLU A 71 12.95 10.06 3.55
N LYS A 72 11.71 9.88 3.10
CA LYS A 72 11.39 9.06 1.94
C LYS A 72 10.39 9.76 1.04
N ARG A 73 10.43 9.40 -0.24
CA ARG A 73 9.39 9.70 -1.21
C ARG A 73 8.95 8.43 -1.89
N PHE A 74 7.64 8.20 -1.92
CA PHE A 74 7.01 7.17 -2.72
C PHE A 74 6.35 7.81 -3.93
N SER A 75 6.55 7.25 -5.12
CA SER A 75 5.90 7.71 -6.36
C SER A 75 5.24 6.54 -7.07
N PHE A 76 4.07 6.76 -7.65
CA PHE A 76 3.21 5.72 -8.19
C PHE A 76 2.92 5.97 -9.67
N ASP A 77 3.15 4.94 -10.48
CA ASP A 77 2.78 4.89 -11.89
C ASP A 77 1.62 3.91 -12.05
N TYR A 78 0.64 4.31 -12.85
CA TYR A 78 -0.60 3.56 -13.06
C TYR A 78 -0.66 2.94 -14.45
N ASP A 79 -1.31 1.78 -14.57
CA ASP A 79 -1.64 1.19 -15.87
C ASP A 79 -2.90 1.83 -16.48
N LEU A 80 -3.28 1.37 -17.67
CA LEU A 80 -4.47 1.83 -18.38
C LEU A 80 -5.79 1.48 -17.66
N ASP A 81 -5.76 0.51 -16.73
CA ASP A 81 -6.91 0.13 -15.92
C ASP A 81 -6.97 0.96 -14.62
N GLY A 82 -6.08 1.95 -14.44
CA GLY A 82 -6.01 2.80 -13.26
C GLY A 82 -5.44 2.10 -12.02
N ARG A 83 -4.79 0.95 -12.17
CA ARG A 83 -4.13 0.22 -11.06
C ARG A 83 -2.68 0.65 -10.96
N VAL A 84 -2.12 0.62 -9.75
CA VAL A 84 -0.68 0.84 -9.56
C VAL A 84 0.09 -0.27 -10.27
N ALA A 85 0.83 0.09 -11.32
CA ALA A 85 1.67 -0.82 -12.09
C ALA A 85 3.09 -0.84 -11.56
N THR A 86 3.57 0.31 -11.07
CA THR A 86 4.90 0.44 -10.47
C THR A 86 4.85 1.48 -9.37
N PHE A 87 5.63 1.28 -8.31
CA PHE A 87 5.94 2.37 -7.40
C PHE A 87 7.41 2.38 -7.01
N ARG A 88 7.92 3.57 -6.65
CA ARG A 88 9.33 3.79 -6.32
C ARG A 88 9.46 4.32 -4.91
N GLU A 89 10.31 3.69 -4.11
CA GLU A 89 10.77 4.19 -2.82
C GLU A 89 12.10 4.90 -3.01
N THR A 90 12.11 6.21 -2.83
CA THR A 90 13.33 7.04 -2.88
C THR A 90 13.71 7.42 -1.46
N ASN A 91 14.85 6.92 -0.99
CA ASN A 91 15.43 7.32 0.30
C ASN A 91 16.21 8.62 0.11
N LEU A 92 15.76 9.67 0.80
CA LEU A 92 16.30 11.02 0.73
C LEU A 92 17.30 11.32 1.84
N LEU A 93 17.55 10.32 2.69
CA LEU A 93 18.57 10.33 3.73
C LEU A 93 19.47 9.10 3.58
N SER A 94 20.67 9.19 4.14
CA SER A 94 21.63 8.08 4.13
C SER A 94 21.10 6.86 4.91
N PRO A 95 21.27 5.63 4.41
CA PRO A 95 21.88 5.28 3.13
C PRO A 95 20.89 5.50 1.98
N PHE A 96 21.30 6.23 0.94
CA PHE A 96 20.48 6.60 -0.24
C PHE A 96 20.21 5.40 -1.18
N ILE A 97 19.69 4.31 -0.63
CA ILE A 97 19.35 3.09 -1.36
C ILE A 97 17.90 3.22 -1.82
N ASN A 98 17.68 3.23 -3.13
CA ASN A 98 16.36 3.38 -3.71
C ASN A 98 15.83 2.04 -4.22
N TYR A 99 14.51 1.86 -4.16
CA TYR A 99 13.84 0.67 -4.64
C TYR A 99 12.74 1.01 -5.64
N GLN A 100 12.51 0.10 -6.57
CA GLN A 100 11.36 0.10 -7.46
C GLN A 100 10.62 -1.22 -7.30
N TYR A 101 9.30 -1.16 -7.26
CA TYR A 101 8.40 -2.29 -7.14
C TYR A 101 7.50 -2.33 -8.36
N GLU A 102 7.56 -3.42 -9.12
CA GLU A 102 6.70 -3.68 -10.29
C GLU A 102 5.61 -4.65 -9.87
N LEU A 103 4.35 -4.30 -10.14
CA LEU A 103 3.16 -5.05 -9.74
C LEU A 103 2.62 -5.79 -10.96
N ILE A 104 2.46 -7.11 -10.83
CA ILE A 104 1.98 -7.97 -11.89
C ILE A 104 0.63 -8.54 -11.47
N TYR A 105 -0.39 -8.24 -12.26
CA TYR A 105 -1.76 -8.70 -12.03
C TYR A 105 -2.07 -9.92 -12.90
N SER A 106 -2.85 -10.83 -12.35
CA SER A 106 -3.44 -11.96 -13.08
C SER A 106 -4.48 -11.47 -14.10
N SER A 107 -4.94 -12.38 -14.97
CA SER A 107 -6.03 -12.10 -15.91
C SER A 107 -7.37 -11.75 -15.25
N GLU A 108 -7.54 -12.08 -13.96
CA GLU A 108 -8.69 -11.69 -13.15
C GLU A 108 -8.49 -10.36 -12.41
N SER A 109 -7.48 -9.58 -12.81
CA SER A 109 -7.13 -8.30 -12.18
C SER A 109 -6.77 -8.38 -10.70
N THR A 110 -6.39 -9.58 -10.21
CA THR A 110 -5.89 -9.77 -8.85
C THR A 110 -4.36 -9.66 -8.87
N LEU A 111 -3.78 -8.87 -7.97
CA LEU A 111 -2.33 -8.75 -7.82
C LEU A 111 -1.75 -10.14 -7.52
N ASP A 112 -0.82 -10.61 -8.33
CA ASP A 112 -0.29 -11.98 -8.21
C ASP A 112 1.16 -11.96 -7.73
N THR A 113 1.96 -11.07 -8.33
CA THR A 113 3.40 -11.02 -8.11
C THR A 113 3.86 -9.57 -7.92
N ILE A 114 4.81 -9.35 -7.01
CA ILE A 114 5.55 -8.09 -6.88
C ILE A 114 7.03 -8.36 -7.16
N ARG A 115 7.65 -7.58 -8.05
CA ARG A 115 9.10 -7.64 -8.28
C ARG A 115 9.78 -6.43 -7.69
N LYS A 116 10.75 -6.65 -6.81
CA LYS A 116 11.53 -5.58 -6.17
C LYS A 116 12.89 -5.47 -6.80
N TYR A 117 13.22 -4.25 -7.18
CA TYR A 117 14.48 -3.86 -7.79
C TYR A 117 15.20 -2.87 -6.89
N GLN A 118 16.50 -3.04 -6.72
CA GLN A 118 17.35 -1.98 -6.21
C GLN A 118 17.76 -1.07 -7.37
N VAL A 119 17.63 0.24 -7.21
CA VAL A 119 17.92 1.21 -8.25
C VAL A 119 19.37 1.70 -8.12
N PHE A 120 20.17 1.43 -9.15
CA PHE A 120 21.55 1.91 -9.29
C PHE A 120 21.63 2.96 -10.40
N ASN A 121 22.78 3.64 -10.51
CA ASN A 121 23.04 4.57 -11.62
C ASN A 121 23.00 3.89 -12.99
N SER A 122 23.31 2.59 -13.05
CA SER A 122 23.21 1.77 -14.27
C SER A 122 21.79 1.29 -14.58
N GLY A 123 20.83 1.60 -13.71
CA GLY A 123 19.43 1.16 -13.81
C GLY A 123 18.98 0.22 -12.68
N PRO A 124 17.69 -0.16 -12.68
CA PRO A 124 17.12 -1.09 -11.70
C PRO A 124 17.66 -2.52 -11.88
N ARG A 125 18.00 -3.18 -10.77
CA ARG A 125 18.40 -4.59 -10.74
C ARG A 125 17.44 -5.37 -9.86
N LEU A 126 16.84 -6.44 -10.41
CA LEU A 126 15.95 -7.32 -9.66
C LEU A 126 16.71 -7.95 -8.49
N ILE A 127 16.15 -7.83 -7.29
CA ILE A 127 16.72 -8.44 -6.08
C ILE A 127 15.79 -9.49 -5.48
N GLU A 128 14.47 -9.29 -5.56
CA GLU A 128 13.49 -10.18 -4.96
C GLU A 128 12.23 -10.24 -5.84
N THR A 129 11.59 -11.41 -5.88
CA THR A 129 10.26 -11.61 -6.45
C THR A 129 9.38 -12.18 -5.35
N TYR A 130 8.27 -11.51 -5.09
CA TYR A 130 7.31 -11.92 -4.09
C TYR A 130 6.06 -12.46 -4.76
N ILE A 131 5.58 -13.59 -4.24
CA ILE A 131 4.38 -14.29 -4.73
C ILE A 131 3.29 -14.16 -3.67
N LEU A 132 2.11 -13.73 -4.09
CA LEU A 132 0.95 -13.54 -3.23
C LEU A 132 0.04 -14.77 -3.34
N THR A 133 -0.52 -15.19 -2.22
CA THR A 133 -1.56 -16.22 -2.18
C THR A 133 -2.77 -15.69 -1.44
N TYR A 134 -3.94 -16.20 -1.82
CA TYR A 134 -5.22 -15.67 -1.39
C TYR A 134 -6.10 -16.77 -0.80
N ASP A 135 -6.99 -16.40 0.12
CA ASP A 135 -8.09 -17.27 0.51
C ASP A 135 -9.29 -17.15 -0.45
N ALA A 136 -10.37 -17.87 -0.14
CA ALA A 136 -11.61 -17.86 -0.93
C ALA A 136 -12.31 -16.49 -0.97
N GLN A 137 -12.03 -15.61 -0.02
CA GLN A 137 -12.56 -14.24 0.04
C GLN A 137 -11.62 -13.23 -0.65
N LYS A 138 -10.57 -13.69 -1.34
CA LYS A 138 -9.54 -12.87 -2.00
C LYS A 138 -8.77 -11.98 -1.02
N ARG A 139 -8.56 -12.44 0.22
CA ARG A 139 -7.65 -11.80 1.19
C ARG A 139 -6.26 -12.43 1.08
N ILE A 140 -5.20 -11.62 1.15
CA ILE A 140 -3.82 -12.11 1.06
C ILE A 140 -3.53 -12.97 2.29
N THR A 141 -3.28 -14.26 2.12
CA THR A 141 -2.91 -15.16 3.21
C THR A 141 -1.41 -15.34 3.34
N THR A 142 -0.66 -15.29 2.23
CA THR A 142 0.80 -15.39 2.25
C THR A 142 1.43 -14.46 1.23
N TYR A 143 2.55 -13.84 1.61
CA TYR A 143 3.42 -13.02 0.79
C TYR A 143 4.86 -13.57 0.90
N ALA A 144 5.32 -14.31 -0.11
CA ALA A 144 6.50 -15.18 -0.02
C ALA A 144 7.62 -14.81 -1.01
N TRP A 145 8.89 -14.97 -0.61
CA TRP A 145 10.06 -14.81 -1.46
C TRP A 145 11.11 -15.90 -1.15
N GLY A 146 11.31 -16.82 -2.09
CA GLY A 146 12.11 -18.01 -1.85
C GLY A 146 11.51 -18.87 -0.73
N GLU A 147 12.30 -19.16 0.30
CA GLU A 147 11.84 -19.89 1.50
C GLU A 147 11.26 -18.99 2.60
N ASN A 148 11.34 -17.67 2.41
CA ASN A 148 10.86 -16.69 3.37
C ASN A 148 9.41 -16.30 3.04
N TYR A 149 8.64 -15.91 4.05
CA TYR A 149 7.30 -15.39 3.84
C TYR A 149 6.78 -14.59 5.04
N TRP A 150 5.77 -13.79 4.75
CA TRP A 150 4.79 -13.31 5.72
C TRP A 150 3.49 -14.07 5.52
N ARG A 151 2.82 -14.45 6.60
CA ARG A 151 1.53 -15.13 6.56
C ARG A 151 0.53 -14.43 7.47
N TYR A 152 -0.73 -14.41 7.06
CA TYR A 152 -1.80 -13.66 7.70
C TYR A 152 -2.98 -14.59 7.98
N GLU A 153 -3.61 -14.42 9.14
CA GLU A 153 -4.88 -15.06 9.48
C GLU A 153 -5.94 -14.00 9.73
N TYR A 154 -7.17 -14.32 9.39
CA TYR A 154 -8.30 -13.41 9.44
C TYR A 154 -9.47 -14.03 10.21
N ASP A 155 -10.28 -13.19 10.85
CA ASP A 155 -11.60 -13.58 11.34
C ASP A 155 -12.64 -13.66 10.21
N ASP A 156 -13.86 -14.05 10.56
CA ASP A 156 -14.99 -14.13 9.62
C ASP A 156 -15.44 -12.75 9.11
N ALA A 157 -15.15 -11.68 9.83
CA ALA A 157 -15.49 -10.31 9.46
C ALA A 157 -14.50 -9.70 8.45
N GLY A 158 -13.33 -10.30 8.25
CA GLY A 158 -12.28 -9.80 7.36
C GLY A 158 -11.16 -9.05 8.06
N ASN A 159 -11.08 -9.13 9.38
CA ASN A 159 -10.04 -8.45 10.16
C ASN A 159 -8.82 -9.35 10.37
N LEU A 160 -7.63 -8.76 10.27
CA LEU A 160 -6.35 -9.46 10.40
C LEU A 160 -6.09 -9.87 11.86
N THR A 161 -6.38 -11.10 12.26
CA THR A 161 -6.19 -11.51 13.67
C THR A 161 -4.75 -11.85 14.02
N LYS A 162 -3.97 -12.40 13.07
CA LYS A 162 -2.58 -12.81 13.30
C LYS A 162 -1.67 -12.55 12.12
N TRP A 163 -0.43 -12.21 12.43
CA TRP A 163 0.63 -12.00 11.46
C TRP A 163 1.84 -12.85 11.84
N PHE A 164 2.30 -13.67 10.91
CA PHE A 164 3.44 -14.57 11.05
C PHE A 164 4.56 -14.23 10.07
N ALA A 165 5.77 -14.64 10.41
CA ALA A 165 6.95 -14.51 9.56
C ALA A 165 7.81 -15.76 9.60
N LYS A 166 8.43 -16.08 8.47
CA LYS A 166 9.59 -16.95 8.39
C LYS A 166 10.64 -16.25 7.55
N ILE A 167 11.82 -16.01 8.11
CA ILE A 167 12.95 -15.39 7.40
C ILE A 167 14.18 -16.25 7.67
N THR A 168 14.52 -17.14 6.74
CA THR A 168 15.54 -18.19 6.90
C THR A 168 16.91 -17.63 7.32
N SER A 169 17.26 -16.41 6.92
CA SER A 169 18.52 -15.74 7.31
C SER A 169 18.54 -15.22 8.76
N VAL A 170 17.38 -15.11 9.41
CA VAL A 170 17.22 -14.60 10.77
C VAL A 170 16.77 -15.73 11.69
N ILE A 171 15.64 -16.37 11.35
CA ILE A 171 15.02 -17.46 12.10
C ILE A 171 14.45 -18.48 11.08
N ASN A 172 15.00 -19.70 11.06
CA ASN A 172 14.53 -20.79 10.18
C ASN A 172 13.33 -21.56 10.76
N GLN A 173 12.36 -20.84 11.29
CA GLN A 173 11.07 -21.34 11.73
C GLN A 173 10.03 -20.23 11.59
N GLU A 174 8.77 -20.61 11.44
CA GLU A 174 7.68 -19.62 11.49
C GLU A 174 7.55 -19.08 12.92
N ILE A 175 7.43 -17.77 13.03
CA ILE A 175 7.16 -17.08 14.28
C ILE A 175 5.90 -16.25 14.17
N LEU A 176 5.14 -16.17 15.26
CA LEU A 176 4.10 -15.17 15.43
C LEU A 176 4.79 -13.80 15.61
N VAL A 177 4.44 -12.84 14.78
CA VAL A 177 4.93 -11.45 14.84
C VAL A 177 3.98 -10.62 15.69
N ALA A 178 2.69 -10.67 15.33
CA ALA A 178 1.66 -9.87 15.96
C ALA A 178 0.31 -10.60 16.04
N GLU A 179 -0.47 -10.23 17.05
CA GLU A 179 -1.91 -10.49 17.13
C GLU A 179 -2.66 -9.17 17.27
N TYR A 180 -3.85 -9.12 16.72
CA TYR A 180 -4.73 -7.96 16.75
C TYR A 180 -6.13 -8.38 17.20
N ASP A 181 -6.79 -7.49 17.94
CA ASP A 181 -8.12 -7.75 18.51
C ASP A 181 -8.84 -6.43 18.80
N ASN A 182 -10.10 -6.53 19.24
CA ASN A 182 -10.96 -5.42 19.64
C ASN A 182 -11.16 -4.39 18.51
N TYR A 183 -11.55 -4.88 17.34
CA TYR A 183 -11.79 -4.05 16.17
C TYR A 183 -12.95 -3.09 16.37
N ASP A 184 -12.84 -1.90 15.78
CA ASP A 184 -13.97 -1.00 15.63
C ASP A 184 -14.97 -1.51 14.57
N GLU A 185 -16.12 -0.86 14.46
CA GLU A 185 -17.11 -1.15 13.41
C GLU A 185 -16.92 -0.27 12.16
N LYS A 186 -15.77 0.41 12.04
CA LYS A 186 -15.49 1.39 10.99
C LYS A 186 -14.49 0.82 10.00
N GLU A 187 -14.39 1.45 8.84
CA GLU A 187 -13.39 1.06 7.85
C GLU A 187 -11.99 1.44 8.31
N ASN A 188 -11.01 0.62 7.91
CA ASN A 188 -9.61 0.87 8.20
C ASN A 188 -9.18 2.25 7.66
N ILE A 189 -8.33 2.98 8.40
CA ILE A 189 -7.82 4.30 8.01
C ILE A 189 -7.28 4.36 6.57
N TYR A 190 -6.66 3.27 6.11
CA TYR A 190 -6.06 3.21 4.79
C TYR A 190 -6.92 2.46 3.76
N SER A 191 -8.19 2.14 4.06
CA SER A 191 -9.09 1.38 3.16
C SER A 191 -9.15 1.98 1.75
N ASP A 192 -9.27 3.30 1.69
CA ASP A 192 -9.40 4.07 0.45
C ASP A 192 -8.07 4.62 -0.10
N VAL A 193 -6.96 4.35 0.58
CA VAL A 193 -5.61 4.80 0.17
C VAL A 193 -4.78 3.62 -0.30
N TYR A 194 -5.22 2.99 -1.40
CA TYR A 194 -4.60 1.76 -1.94
C TYR A 194 -3.06 1.85 -2.10
N PRO A 195 -2.47 2.95 -2.60
CA PRO A 195 -1.01 3.08 -2.66
C PRO A 195 -0.31 3.01 -1.28
N ALA A 196 -0.95 3.50 -0.20
CA ALA A 196 -0.43 3.37 1.16
C ALA A 196 -0.52 1.92 1.66
N GLN A 197 -1.57 1.19 1.31
CA GLN A 197 -1.68 -0.24 1.60
C GLN A 197 -0.56 -1.03 0.92
N LEU A 198 -0.20 -0.69 -0.33
CA LEU A 198 0.92 -1.32 -1.03
C LEU A 198 2.27 -1.08 -0.34
N ILE A 199 2.51 0.13 0.18
CA ILE A 199 3.71 0.42 0.99
C ILE A 199 3.74 -0.49 2.22
N ASN A 200 2.61 -0.63 2.92
CA ASN A 200 2.51 -1.50 4.09
C ASN A 200 2.75 -2.97 3.72
N LEU A 201 2.19 -3.43 2.60
CA LEU A 201 2.34 -4.80 2.11
C LEU A 201 3.80 -5.15 1.81
N VAL A 202 4.54 -4.28 1.10
CA VAL A 202 5.96 -4.56 0.80
C VAL A 202 6.86 -4.48 2.04
N ALA A 203 6.39 -3.84 3.11
CA ALA A 203 7.01 -3.88 4.43
C ALA A 203 6.60 -5.12 5.25
N GLY A 204 5.77 -6.01 4.70
CA GLY A 204 5.29 -7.24 5.32
C GLY A 204 4.01 -7.07 6.14
N GLY A 205 3.41 -5.88 6.19
CA GLY A 205 2.15 -5.65 6.89
C GLY A 205 0.95 -6.28 6.16
N GLY A 206 0.04 -6.85 6.94
CA GLY A 206 -1.26 -7.30 6.42
C GLY A 206 -2.28 -6.16 6.39
N SER A 207 -3.24 -6.24 5.47
CA SER A 207 -4.41 -5.34 5.47
C SER A 207 -5.52 -5.93 6.33
N SER A 208 -6.34 -5.08 6.94
CA SER A 208 -7.50 -5.45 7.75
C SER A 208 -8.70 -4.63 7.29
N LYS A 209 -9.91 -5.19 7.38
CA LYS A 209 -11.14 -4.47 7.03
C LYS A 209 -11.41 -3.28 7.96
N ALA A 210 -11.28 -3.51 9.27
CA ALA A 210 -11.51 -2.52 10.31
C ALA A 210 -10.21 -2.12 11.04
N ASN A 211 -10.28 -1.11 11.90
CA ASN A 211 -9.14 -0.66 12.70
C ASN A 211 -9.02 -1.49 14.00
N PRO A 212 -7.84 -2.04 14.31
CA PRO A 212 -7.64 -2.81 15.54
C PRO A 212 -7.59 -1.90 16.76
N GLY A 213 -8.40 -2.17 17.79
CA GLY A 213 -8.34 -1.46 19.07
C GLY A 213 -7.27 -1.98 20.02
N SER A 214 -6.62 -3.10 19.70
CA SER A 214 -5.50 -3.63 20.48
C SER A 214 -4.56 -4.51 19.65
N PHE A 215 -3.33 -4.66 20.14
CA PHE A 215 -2.34 -5.56 19.54
C PHE A 215 -1.37 -6.14 20.57
N LYS A 216 -0.72 -7.23 20.19
CA LYS A 216 0.42 -7.84 20.90
C LYS A 216 1.53 -8.12 19.90
N PHE A 217 2.76 -7.74 20.21
CA PHE A 217 3.95 -8.09 19.42
C PHE A 217 4.81 -9.10 20.16
N TYR A 218 5.26 -10.13 19.45
CA TYR A 218 5.93 -11.29 20.05
C TYR A 218 7.44 -11.34 19.77
N LEU A 219 7.91 -10.69 18.70
CA LEU A 219 9.33 -10.64 18.28
C LEU A 219 10.04 -12.01 18.34
N GLY A 220 9.33 -13.10 17.98
CA GLY A 220 9.89 -14.45 17.97
C GLY A 220 9.93 -15.16 19.34
N THR A 221 9.24 -14.64 20.35
CA THR A 221 9.11 -15.28 21.68
C THR A 221 7.67 -15.73 21.94
N PRO A 222 7.42 -16.72 22.83
CA PRO A 222 6.06 -17.17 23.14
C PRO A 222 5.22 -16.15 23.92
N THR A 223 5.87 -15.12 24.49
CA THR A 223 5.24 -14.10 25.32
C THR A 223 5.32 -12.74 24.62
N PRO A 224 4.27 -11.90 24.65
CA PRO A 224 4.35 -10.58 24.03
C PRO A 224 5.49 -9.73 24.59
N SER A 225 6.37 -9.24 23.72
CA SER A 225 7.39 -8.25 24.04
C SER A 225 6.82 -6.84 24.17
N GLN A 226 5.65 -6.59 23.57
CA GLN A 226 4.89 -5.35 23.68
C GLN A 226 3.41 -5.66 23.55
N THR A 227 2.59 -4.91 24.26
CA THR A 227 1.13 -4.91 24.07
C THR A 227 0.69 -3.47 23.86
N GLY A 228 -0.40 -3.26 23.11
CA GLY A 228 -0.89 -1.92 22.86
C GLY A 228 -2.39 -1.86 22.80
N ILE A 229 -2.90 -0.67 23.13
CA ILE A 229 -4.30 -0.28 22.96
C ILE A 229 -4.31 0.90 21.99
N VAL A 230 -5.27 0.88 21.07
CA VAL A 230 -5.49 1.96 20.12
C VAL A 230 -6.91 2.48 20.30
N THR A 231 -7.05 3.80 20.40
CA THR A 231 -8.34 4.48 20.46
C THR A 231 -8.45 5.45 19.29
N TYR A 232 -9.61 5.47 18.65
CA TYR A 232 -9.85 6.27 17.46
C TYR A 232 -10.89 7.36 17.73
N GLU A 233 -10.68 8.51 17.08
CA GLU A 233 -11.70 9.56 16.94
C GLU A 233 -12.05 9.68 15.46
N TYR A 234 -13.30 10.04 15.17
CA TYR A 234 -13.81 10.13 13.81
C TYR A 234 -14.54 11.46 13.62
N ASN A 235 -14.55 11.94 12.38
CA ASN A 235 -15.39 13.07 11.98
C ASN A 235 -16.85 12.64 11.77
N GLU A 236 -17.71 13.61 11.42
CA GLU A 236 -19.14 13.40 11.15
C GLU A 236 -19.42 12.45 9.96
N LYS A 237 -18.43 12.26 9.08
CA LYS A 237 -18.48 11.34 7.95
C LYS A 237 -17.91 9.95 8.27
N ASN A 238 -17.58 9.68 9.55
CA ASN A 238 -16.96 8.45 10.04
C ASN A 238 -15.54 8.17 9.51
N PHE A 239 -14.82 9.16 8.98
CA PHE A 239 -13.39 9.00 8.69
C PHE A 239 -12.58 9.16 9.98
N PRO A 240 -11.60 8.29 10.26
CA PRO A 240 -10.77 8.41 11.46
C PRO A 240 -9.89 9.65 11.37
N THR A 241 -10.03 10.59 12.31
CA THR A 241 -9.24 11.84 12.36
C THR A 241 -8.07 11.74 13.34
N GLN A 242 -8.14 10.82 14.29
CA GLN A 242 -7.07 10.59 15.26
C GLN A 242 -7.00 9.13 15.67
N ALA A 243 -5.79 8.61 15.88
CA ALA A 243 -5.53 7.34 16.53
C ALA A 243 -4.49 7.53 17.65
N SER A 244 -4.88 7.28 18.88
CA SER A 244 -3.96 7.30 20.04
C SER A 244 -3.55 5.87 20.37
N THR A 245 -2.25 5.60 20.27
CA THR A 245 -1.68 4.28 20.52
C THR A 245 -0.86 4.30 21.80
N THR A 246 -1.28 3.56 22.81
CA THR A 246 -0.51 3.36 24.05
C THR A 246 0.15 2.00 24.04
N ILE A 247 1.49 1.97 24.08
CA ILE A 247 2.31 0.76 24.11
C ILE A 247 2.78 0.50 25.54
N PHE A 248 2.53 -0.70 26.04
CA PHE A 248 2.98 -1.20 27.33
C PHE A 248 4.15 -2.16 27.14
N ARG A 249 5.25 -1.91 27.86
CA ARG A 249 6.44 -2.75 27.89
C ARG A 249 6.36 -3.74 29.07
N PRO A 250 6.96 -4.93 28.97
CA PRO A 250 7.00 -5.91 30.06
C PRO A 250 7.60 -5.37 31.37
N THR A 251 8.46 -4.35 31.28
CA THR A 251 9.07 -3.68 32.43
C THR A 251 8.13 -2.70 33.16
N GLY A 252 6.88 -2.56 32.72
CA GLY A 252 5.85 -1.71 33.33
C GLY A 252 5.81 -0.27 32.79
N GLY A 253 6.72 0.10 31.87
CA GLY A 253 6.68 1.41 31.21
C GLY A 253 5.60 1.47 30.12
N ALA A 254 4.96 2.64 29.97
CA ALA A 254 4.01 2.92 28.90
C ALA A 254 4.41 4.18 28.12
N THR A 255 4.20 4.16 26.81
CA THR A 255 4.40 5.33 25.94
C THR A 255 3.18 5.48 25.04
N THR A 256 2.67 6.70 24.91
CA THR A 256 1.56 7.02 24.02
C THR A 256 2.05 7.82 22.83
N GLN A 257 1.59 7.45 21.64
CA GLN A 257 1.83 8.15 20.39
C GLN A 257 0.48 8.48 19.76
N VAL A 258 0.30 9.73 19.35
CA VAL A 258 -0.94 10.22 18.74
C VAL A 258 -0.71 10.45 17.26
N TYR A 259 -1.48 9.77 16.43
CA TYR A 259 -1.55 9.97 14.99
C TYR A 259 -2.77 10.84 14.69
N LYS A 260 -2.63 11.84 13.84
CA LYS A 260 -3.78 12.61 13.31
C LYS A 260 -3.80 12.52 11.80
N PHE A 261 -5.01 12.44 11.24
CA PHE A 261 -5.27 12.27 9.82
C PHE A 261 -6.07 13.46 9.31
N GLU A 262 -5.58 14.08 8.24
CA GLU A 262 -6.22 15.21 7.59
C GLU A 262 -6.83 14.76 6.27
N TYR A 263 -8.06 15.22 6.01
CA TYR A 263 -8.80 14.88 4.79
C TYR A 263 -9.31 16.13 4.09
N GLU A 264 -9.33 16.07 2.77
CA GLU A 264 -9.98 17.04 1.89
C GLU A 264 -11.19 16.37 1.25
N CYS A 265 -12.39 16.87 1.54
CA CYS A 265 -13.62 16.34 0.99
C CYS A 265 -14.04 17.15 -0.22
N LEU A 266 -14.26 16.46 -1.35
CA LEU A 266 -14.77 17.02 -2.59
C LEU A 266 -16.29 17.22 -2.52
#